data_AF-A0A7C2IK38-F1
#
_entry.id   AF-A0A7C2IK38-F1
#
_cell.length_a   1.000
_cell.length_b   1.000
_cell.length_c   1.000
_cell.angle_alpha   90.00
_cell.angle_beta   90.00
_cell.angle_gamma   90.00
#
_symmetry.space_group_name_H-M   'P 1'
#
loop_
_entity.id
_entity.type
_entity.pdbx_description
1 polymer ?
#
loop_
_entity_poly.entity_id
_entity_poly.type
_entity_poly.pdbx_seq_one_letter_code
_entity_poly.pdbx_strand_id
1 'polypeptide(L)'
;MTLAIKEQQKSAIRISKKKQLLFTLVIFVVFLFILEGALRLLDLPPTLKQDAGLMYKTNNALGFEHTPGWSGYHAGAMMHINSFGFRGKEFSPAKPSGTVRILGIGDS
;
A
#
# COMPACT_ATOMS: atom_id res chain seq x y z
N MET A 1 -19.37 -41.79 -57.10
CA MET A 1 -18.87 -40.52 -56.52
C MET A 1 -19.48 -40.39 -55.13
N THR A 2 -18.96 -41.15 -54.16
CA THR A 2 -19.48 -41.17 -52.78
C THR A 2 -18.29 -40.82 -51.90
N LEU A 3 -18.22 -39.54 -51.54
CA LEU A 3 -17.17 -38.95 -50.73
C LEU A 3 -17.23 -39.56 -49.32
N ALA A 4 -16.32 -40.50 -49.05
CA ALA A 4 -16.05 -40.98 -47.71
C ALA A 4 -15.30 -39.90 -46.93
N ILE A 5 -16.04 -38.92 -46.41
CA ILE A 5 -15.56 -37.98 -45.39
C ILE A 5 -15.44 -38.81 -44.11
N LYS A 6 -14.24 -39.38 -43.92
CA LYS A 6 -13.87 -40.11 -42.71
C LYS A 6 -13.77 -39.07 -41.59
N GLU A 7 -14.84 -38.95 -40.80
CA GLU A 7 -14.84 -38.15 -39.57
C GLU A 7 -13.68 -38.62 -38.69
N GLN A 8 -12.59 -37.84 -38.67
CA GLN A 8 -11.60 -37.93 -37.62
C GLN A 8 -12.29 -37.49 -36.33
N GLN A 9 -12.88 -38.45 -35.61
CA GLN A 9 -13.21 -38.27 -34.20
C GLN A 9 -11.91 -37.95 -33.46
N LYS A 10 -11.64 -36.65 -33.27
CA LYS A 10 -10.63 -36.17 -32.33
C LYS A 10 -11.05 -36.71 -30.96
N SER A 11 -10.39 -37.77 -30.51
CA SER A 11 -10.57 -38.28 -29.16
C SER A 11 -10.29 -37.12 -28.20
N ALA A 12 -11.33 -36.62 -27.53
CA ALA A 12 -11.15 -35.59 -26.53
C ALA A 12 -10.21 -36.15 -25.46
N ILE A 13 -9.03 -35.54 -25.32
CA ILE A 13 -8.03 -35.98 -24.36
C ILE A 13 -8.65 -35.85 -22.96
N ARG A 14 -9.02 -36.97 -22.35
CA ARG A 14 -9.52 -37.01 -20.97
C ARG A 14 -8.35 -36.88 -20.02
N ILE A 15 -8.17 -35.68 -19.48
CA ILE A 15 -7.18 -35.42 -18.43
C ILE A 15 -7.75 -35.85 -17.08
N SER A 16 -6.94 -36.56 -16.28
CA SER A 16 -7.27 -36.93 -14.90
C SER A 16 -7.56 -35.69 -14.05
N LYS A 17 -8.57 -35.76 -13.17
CA LYS A 17 -8.92 -34.68 -12.22
C LYS A 17 -7.72 -34.26 -11.35
N LYS A 18 -6.85 -35.20 -10.96
CA LYS A 18 -5.63 -34.90 -10.20
C LYS A 18 -4.66 -34.02 -11.00
N LYS A 19 -4.49 -34.31 -12.29
CA LYS A 19 -3.64 -33.53 -13.20
C LYS A 19 -4.23 -32.15 -13.46
N GLN A 20 -5.56 -32.06 -13.60
CA GLN A 20 -6.26 -30.77 -13.70
C GLN A 20 -6.01 -29.90 -12.46
N LEU A 21 -6.20 -30.47 -11.26
CA LEU A 21 -5.96 -29.75 -10.00
C LEU A 21 -4.51 -29.28 -9.86
N LEU A 22 -3.54 -30.16 -10.14
CA LEU A 22 -2.12 -29.80 -10.10
C LEU A 22 -1.78 -28.67 -11.08
N PHE A 23 -2.32 -28.74 -12.30
CA PHE A 23 -2.12 -27.72 -13.32
C PHE A 23 -2.71 -26.37 -12.89
N THR A 24 -3.93 -26.35 -12.35
CA THR A 24 -4.55 -25.14 -11.79
C THR A 24 -3.72 -24.55 -10.66
N LEU A 25 -3.19 -25.38 -9.76
CA LEU A 25 -2.33 -24.92 -8.65
C LEU A 25 -1.05 -24.27 -9.17
N VAL A 26 -0.39 -24.89 -10.16
CA VAL A 26 0.82 -24.34 -10.79
C VAL A 26 0.53 -23.00 -11.45
N ILE A 27 -0.55 -22.89 -12.23
CA ILE A 27 -0.95 -21.62 -12.84
C ILE A 27 -1.24 -20.56 -11.78
N PHE A 28 -1.94 -20.92 -10.71
CA PHE A 28 -2.26 -19.99 -9.62
C PHE A 28 -0.99 -19.46 -8.95
N VAL A 29 -0.03 -20.32 -8.64
CA VAL A 29 1.26 -19.93 -8.07
C VAL A 29 2.04 -19.02 -9.03
N VAL A 30 2.11 -19.38 -10.32
CA VAL A 30 2.76 -18.54 -11.34
C VAL A 30 2.08 -17.18 -11.46
N PHE A 31 0.75 -17.13 -11.43
CA PHE A 31 -0.02 -15.88 -11.44
C PHE A 31 0.33 -15.00 -10.24
N LEU A 32 0.44 -15.56 -9.02
CA LEU A 32 0.85 -14.80 -7.84
C LEU A 32 2.26 -14.21 -7.99
N PHE A 33 3.21 -14.96 -8.56
CA PHE A 33 4.56 -14.44 -8.83
C PHE A 33 4.55 -13.30 -9.86
N ILE A 34 3.75 -13.42 -10.92
CA ILE A 34 3.62 -12.36 -11.93
C ILE A 34 2.97 -11.12 -11.31
N LEU A 35 1.92 -11.29 -10.50
CA LEU A 35 1.23 -10.19 -9.83
C LEU A 35 2.16 -9.44 -8.87
N GLU A 36 2.89 -10.15 -8.01
CA GLU A 36 3.91 -9.56 -7.13
C GLU A 36 5.01 -8.84 -7.93
N GLY A 37 5.51 -9.46 -9.01
CA GLY A 37 6.49 -8.84 -9.89
C GLY A 37 5.98 -7.55 -10.54
N ALA A 38 4.73 -7.55 -11.01
CA ALA A 38 4.10 -6.35 -11.57
C ALA A 38 3.90 -5.25 -10.52
N LEU A 39 3.48 -5.59 -9.30
CA LEU A 39 3.35 -4.64 -8.19
C LEU A 39 4.69 -3.97 -7.87
N ARG A 40 5.79 -4.73 -7.87
CA ARG A 40 7.15 -4.19 -7.67
C ARG A 40 7.63 -3.30 -8.82
N LEU A 41 7.32 -3.66 -10.06
CA LEU A 41 7.75 -2.89 -11.24
C LEU A 41 6.98 -1.59 -11.43
N LEU A 42 5.69 -1.59 -11.11
CA LEU A 42 4.83 -0.42 -11.28
C LEU A 42 5.00 0.61 -10.15
N ASP A 43 5.82 0.31 -9.13
CA ASP A 43 5.97 1.12 -7.90
C ASP A 43 4.60 1.50 -7.30
N LEU A 44 3.58 0.66 -7.56
CA LEU A 44 2.24 0.75 -6.98
C LEU A 44 2.42 0.39 -5.53
N PRO A 45 2.49 1.36 -4.61
CA PRO A 45 3.28 1.20 -3.41
C PRO A 45 2.70 0.09 -2.52
N PRO A 46 3.32 -1.10 -2.42
CA PRO A 46 3.00 -2.06 -1.38
C PRO A 46 4.05 -1.83 -0.30
N THR A 47 4.07 -0.63 0.26
CA THR A 47 4.70 -0.28 1.53
C THR A 47 4.61 1.23 1.68
N LEU A 48 3.89 1.64 2.72
CA LEU A 48 4.30 2.78 3.52
C LEU A 48 5.83 2.67 3.64
N LYS A 49 6.60 3.45 2.87
CA LYS A 49 8.05 3.57 3.07
C LYS A 49 8.19 4.14 4.49
N GLN A 50 8.25 3.24 5.47
CA GLN A 50 8.37 3.49 6.90
C GLN A 50 9.79 3.93 7.27
N ASP A 51 10.63 4.24 6.28
CA ASP A 51 12.05 4.57 6.45
C ASP A 51 12.37 6.05 6.21
N ALA A 52 11.43 6.95 6.52
CA ALA A 52 11.77 8.37 6.68
C ALA A 52 12.15 8.68 8.14
N GLY A 53 12.74 7.76 8.90
CA GLY A 53 12.95 7.96 10.34
C GLY A 53 11.63 7.99 11.12
N LEU A 54 11.70 7.78 12.43
CA LEU A 54 10.49 7.73 13.24
C LEU A 54 9.83 9.12 13.26
N MET A 55 8.63 9.20 12.67
CA MET A 55 7.73 10.35 12.83
C MET A 55 7.53 10.70 14.30
N TYR A 56 7.68 9.72 15.20
CA TYR A 56 7.60 9.86 16.64
C TYR A 56 8.93 9.57 17.34
N LYS A 57 9.30 10.37 18.32
CA LYS A 57 10.32 10.03 19.32
C LYS A 57 9.64 9.66 20.62
N THR A 58 10.22 8.70 21.34
CA THR A 58 9.77 8.38 22.70
C THR A 58 10.06 9.55 23.63
N ASN A 59 9.07 9.96 24.40
CA ASN A 59 9.16 11.01 25.40
C ASN A 59 8.66 10.47 26.73
N ASN A 60 9.46 10.56 27.80
CA ASN A 60 9.10 9.96 29.09
C ASN A 60 7.87 10.60 29.76
N ALA A 61 7.52 11.84 29.43
CA ALA A 61 6.36 12.54 29.97
C ALA A 61 5.08 12.31 29.15
N LEU A 62 5.20 12.20 27.82
CA LEU A 62 4.06 12.14 26.89
C LEU A 62 3.88 10.76 26.21
N GLY A 63 4.79 9.81 26.47
CA GLY A 63 4.92 8.56 25.72
C GLY A 63 5.60 8.78 24.37
N PHE A 64 4.97 9.60 23.51
CA PHE A 64 5.45 9.90 22.16
C PHE A 64 5.30 11.38 21.82
N GLU A 65 6.25 11.90 21.04
CA GLU A 65 6.20 13.25 20.47
C GLU A 65 6.58 13.20 18.98
N HIS A 66 6.05 14.09 18.15
CA HIS A 66 6.48 14.13 16.75
C HIS A 66 7.92 14.66 16.62
N THR A 67 8.68 14.16 15.64
CA THR A 67 10.01 14.68 15.29
C THR A 67 9.89 16.03 14.57
N PRO A 68 10.36 17.16 15.13
CA PRO A 68 10.29 18.46 14.47
C PRO A 68 11.07 18.48 13.14
N GLY A 69 10.51 19.13 12.13
CA GLY A 69 11.10 19.22 10.78
C GLY A 69 10.94 17.95 9.93
N TRP A 70 10.31 16.90 10.45
CA TRP A 70 10.11 15.65 9.72
C TRP A 70 9.19 15.84 8.52
N SER A 71 9.53 15.23 7.39
CA SER A 71 8.69 15.20 6.19
C SER A 71 8.73 13.82 5.56
N GLY A 72 7.57 13.27 5.22
CA GLY A 72 7.49 11.94 4.63
C GLY A 72 6.05 11.46 4.45
N TYR A 73 5.89 10.28 3.85
CA TYR A 73 4.58 9.65 3.73
C TYR A 73 4.20 8.95 5.03
N HIS A 74 3.03 9.27 5.57
CA HIS A 74 2.44 8.58 6.72
C HIS A 74 0.96 8.30 6.45
N ALA A 75 0.53 7.06 6.68
CA ALA A 75 -0.84 6.60 6.39
C ALA A 75 -1.33 6.96 4.97
N GLY A 76 -0.46 6.87 3.96
CA GLY A 76 -0.78 7.15 2.56
C GLY A 76 -0.85 8.64 2.18
N ALA A 77 -0.66 9.56 3.13
CA ALA A 77 -0.60 10.99 2.86
C ALA A 77 0.82 11.53 3.01
N MET A 78 1.22 12.45 2.13
CA MET A 78 2.43 13.25 2.36
C MET A 78 2.18 14.14 3.58
N MET A 79 3.05 14.03 4.57
CA MET A 79 2.97 14.74 5.83
C MET A 79 4.23 15.55 6.09
N HIS A 80 4.03 16.69 6.77
CA HIS A 80 5.09 17.56 7.24
C HIS A 80 4.82 17.90 8.71
N ILE A 81 5.85 17.75 9.54
CA ILE A 81 5.88 18.19 10.94
C ILE A 81 6.75 19.44 11.00
N ASN A 82 6.16 20.53 11.46
CA ASN A 82 6.86 21.80 11.53
C ASN A 82 7.91 21.83 12.66
N SER A 83 8.64 22.93 12.75
CA SER A 83 9.69 23.17 13.74
C SER A 83 9.22 23.10 15.20
N PHE A 84 7.91 23.21 15.44
CA PHE A 84 7.28 23.10 16.75
C PHE A 84 6.74 21.70 17.07
N GLY A 85 6.92 20.72 16.18
CA GLY A 85 6.38 19.36 16.39
C GLY A 85 4.88 19.20 16.07
N PHE A 86 4.26 20.21 15.45
CA PHE A 86 2.87 20.13 15.01
C PHE A 86 2.78 19.70 13.54
N ARG A 87 1.69 19.00 13.21
CA ARG A 87 1.40 18.64 11.81
C ARG A 87 1.02 19.90 11.02
N GLY A 88 1.53 20.02 9.80
CA GLY A 88 1.18 21.08 8.86
C GLY A 88 2.30 22.11 8.66
N LYS A 89 1.93 23.31 8.21
CA LYS A 89 2.88 24.37 7.86
C LYS A 89 3.58 24.98 9.06
N GLU A 90 4.72 25.61 8.81
CA GLU A 90 5.34 26.53 9.77
C GLU A 90 4.37 27.66 10.14
N PHE A 91 4.36 28.01 11.42
CA PHE A 91 3.56 29.13 11.91
C PHE A 91 4.31 29.88 13.00
N SER A 92 3.99 31.17 13.14
CA SER A 92 4.51 31.95 14.26
C SER A 92 3.70 31.69 15.52
N PRO A 93 4.35 31.42 16.67
CA PRO A 93 3.66 31.35 17.96
C PRO A 93 2.90 32.64 18.26
N ALA A 94 3.45 33.78 17.84
CA ALA A 94 2.81 35.08 17.97
C ALA A 94 1.47 35.08 17.22
N LYS A 95 0.42 35.43 17.95
CA LYS A 95 -0.94 35.51 17.42
C LYS A 95 -1.05 36.77 16.54
N PRO A 96 -1.41 36.66 15.24
CA PRO A 96 -1.58 37.84 14.41
C PRO A 96 -2.70 38.76 14.92
N SER A 97 -2.57 40.06 14.67
CA SER A 97 -3.60 41.03 15.05
C SER A 97 -4.94 40.70 14.39
N GLY A 98 -6.04 40.91 15.12
CA GLY A 98 -7.40 40.62 14.64
C GLY A 98 -7.75 39.14 14.48
N THR A 99 -6.85 38.20 14.79
CA THR A 99 -7.13 36.76 14.69
C THR A 99 -7.80 36.26 15.98
N VAL A 100 -8.71 35.28 15.88
CA VAL A 100 -9.21 34.51 17.03
C VAL A 100 -8.73 33.06 16.87
N ARG A 101 -8.13 32.49 17.92
CA ARG A 101 -7.72 31.07 17.95
C ARG A 101 -8.73 30.35 18.84
N ILE A 102 -9.35 29.30 18.31
CA ILE A 102 -10.29 28.46 19.05
C ILE A 102 -9.55 27.16 19.38
N LEU A 103 -9.52 26.78 20.65
CA LEU A 103 -9.01 25.49 21.09
C LEU A 103 -10.19 24.54 21.26
N GLY A 104 -10.25 23.50 20.42
CA GLY A 104 -11.13 22.36 20.63
C GLY A 104 -10.42 21.32 21.49
N ILE A 105 -11.03 20.93 22.60
CA ILE A 105 -10.60 19.78 23.41
C ILE A 105 -11.73 18.77 23.33
N GLY A 106 -11.42 17.55 22.94
CA GLY A 106 -12.34 16.42 22.92
C GLY A 106 -11.60 15.15 23.29
N ASP A 107 -12.32 14.16 23.78
CA ASP A 107 -11.88 12.77 23.79
C ASP A 107 -12.21 12.10 22.44
N SER A 108 -11.65 10.90 22.25
CA SER A 108 -11.70 10.14 20.98
C SER A 108 -13.04 9.48 20.74
#